data_AF-A0A2V5T0N1-F1
#
_entry.id   AF-A0A2V5T0N1-F1
#
_cell.length_a   1.000
_cell.length_b   1.000
_cell.length_c   1.000
_cell.angle_alpha   90.00
_cell.angle_beta   90.00
_cell.angle_gamma   90.00
#
_symmetry.space_group_name_H-M   'P 1'
#
loop_
_entity.id
_entity.type
_entity.pdbx_description
1 polymer ?
#
loop_
_entity_poly.entity_id
_entity_poly.type
_entity_poly.pdbx_seq_one_letter_code
_entity_poly.pdbx_strand_id
1 'polypeptide(L)'
;MEFEKNTLLFGADPTPRIVAVELGETGTVRVHRRETNGSTVTDVEPFHPFVWADSDVVDLGIEAEKLQGDLKYGWLVTVDSWKELIALRNGLKSAGRDFFAFTDPVQHYLTATGRTLFKDLPFEQLKRMQIEVLATDEHIMSIALSDNNRWEELIVVDPTNIEESERAALKRLTALIKQHDPDVIEGHDSAFIFRCS
;
A
#
# COMPACT_ATOMS: atom_id res chain seq x y z
N MET A 1 17.94 8.73 -23.68
CA MET A 1 17.22 7.84 -22.76
C MET A 1 15.85 8.47 -22.58
N GLU A 2 14.78 7.76 -22.94
CA GLU A 2 13.42 8.19 -22.62
C GLU A 2 13.31 8.29 -21.09
N PHE A 3 12.82 9.41 -20.57
CA PHE A 3 12.78 9.68 -19.12
C PHE A 3 12.14 8.51 -18.36
N GLU A 4 11.03 7.99 -18.88
CA GLU A 4 10.24 6.88 -18.33
C GLU A 4 11.00 5.53 -18.27
N LYS A 5 12.10 5.37 -19.00
CA LYS A 5 12.93 4.15 -18.99
C LYS A 5 14.06 4.20 -17.96
N ASN A 6 14.13 5.26 -17.15
CA ASN A 6 15.16 5.37 -16.11
C ASN A 6 14.83 4.46 -14.92
N THR A 7 15.46 3.28 -14.89
CA THR A 7 15.24 2.27 -13.84
C THR A 7 15.67 2.72 -12.44
N LEU A 8 16.53 3.74 -12.33
CA LEU A 8 16.89 4.33 -11.04
C LEU A 8 15.74 5.15 -10.44
N LEU A 9 14.92 5.77 -11.29
CA LEU A 9 13.78 6.59 -10.85
C LEU A 9 12.48 5.79 -10.80
N PHE A 10 12.29 4.89 -11.77
CA PHE A 10 11.03 4.17 -11.97
C PHE A 10 11.08 2.70 -11.52
N GLY A 11 12.17 2.28 -10.89
CA GLY A 11 12.37 0.90 -10.45
C GLY A 11 12.82 -0.04 -11.57
N ALA A 12 13.58 -1.07 -11.21
CA ALA A 12 14.21 -2.00 -12.14
C ALA A 12 13.26 -3.10 -12.65
N ASP A 13 12.23 -3.46 -11.90
CA ASP A 13 11.28 -4.50 -12.29
C ASP A 13 10.28 -3.94 -13.33
N PRO A 14 10.09 -4.60 -14.49
CA PRO A 14 9.26 -4.10 -15.58
C PRO A 14 7.76 -4.34 -15.40
N THR A 15 7.32 -4.96 -14.30
CA THR A 15 5.92 -5.33 -14.09
C THR A 15 5.04 -4.08 -14.12
N PRO A 16 4.12 -3.98 -15.09
CA PRO A 16 3.35 -2.77 -15.28
C PRO A 16 2.03 -2.81 -14.49
N ARG A 17 1.44 -1.62 -14.35
CA ARG A 17 0.04 -1.40 -13.98
C ARG A 17 -0.32 -1.97 -12.60
N ILE A 18 0.65 -2.03 -11.70
CA ILE A 18 0.44 -2.28 -10.28
C ILE A 18 -0.27 -1.07 -9.68
N VAL A 19 -1.44 -1.27 -9.10
CA VAL A 19 -2.26 -0.21 -8.51
C VAL A 19 -2.25 -0.24 -6.98
N ALA A 20 -2.01 -1.41 -6.39
CA ALA A 20 -1.87 -1.57 -4.95
C ALA A 20 -1.04 -2.81 -4.62
N VAL A 21 -0.39 -2.77 -3.46
CA VAL A 21 0.24 -3.94 -2.83
C VAL A 21 -0.24 -3.98 -1.39
N GLU A 22 -0.61 -5.16 -0.92
CA GLU A 22 -1.11 -5.38 0.43
C GLU A 22 -0.39 -6.57 1.07
N LEU A 23 -0.26 -6.56 2.40
CA LEU A 23 0.23 -7.75 3.09
C LEU A 23 -0.79 -8.88 2.93
N GLY A 24 -0.29 -10.04 2.51
CA GLY A 24 -1.08 -11.25 2.28
C GLY A 24 -1.28 -12.06 3.55
N GLU A 25 -1.45 -13.37 3.36
CA GLU A 25 -1.29 -14.33 4.45
C GLU A 25 0.19 -14.44 4.87
N THR A 26 0.49 -15.29 5.85
CA THR A 26 1.84 -15.41 6.42
C THR A 26 2.88 -15.64 5.32
N GLY A 27 3.82 -14.68 5.19
CA GLY A 27 4.91 -14.75 4.22
C GLY A 27 4.52 -14.45 2.77
N THR A 28 3.40 -13.75 2.55
CA THR A 28 2.97 -13.36 1.21
C THR A 28 2.56 -11.89 1.12
N VAL A 29 2.56 -11.36 -0.09
CA VAL A 29 1.89 -10.10 -0.46
C VAL A 29 0.85 -10.36 -1.53
N ARG A 30 -0.17 -9.50 -1.59
CA ARG A 30 -1.10 -9.41 -2.70
C ARG A 30 -0.70 -8.24 -3.58
N VAL A 31 -0.47 -8.50 -4.86
CA VAL A 31 -0.13 -7.49 -5.86
C VAL A 31 -1.34 -7.31 -6.76
N HIS A 32 -1.91 -6.12 -6.74
CA HIS A 32 -3.10 -5.80 -7.51
C HIS A 32 -2.70 -5.05 -8.77
N ARG A 33 -3.14 -5.55 -9.93
CA ARG A 33 -2.88 -4.92 -11.22
C ARG A 33 -4.17 -4.62 -11.96
N ARG A 34 -4.20 -3.47 -12.62
CA ARG A 34 -5.28 -3.10 -13.51
C ARG A 34 -5.04 -3.71 -14.88
N GLU A 35 -5.99 -4.45 -15.44
CA GLU A 35 -5.96 -4.99 -16.79
C GLU A 35 -6.45 -3.96 -17.83
N THR A 36 -6.18 -4.20 -19.11
CA THR A 36 -6.47 -3.23 -20.19
C THR A 36 -7.96 -3.01 -20.39
N ASN A 37 -8.77 -4.02 -20.02
CA ASN A 37 -10.23 -3.95 -19.98
C ASN A 37 -10.78 -3.26 -18.71
N GLY A 38 -9.92 -2.77 -17.81
CA GLY A 38 -10.31 -2.11 -16.56
C GLY A 38 -10.64 -3.04 -15.39
N SER A 39 -10.54 -4.36 -15.55
CA SER A 39 -10.67 -5.34 -14.45
C SER A 39 -9.42 -5.36 -13.56
N THR A 40 -9.54 -5.81 -12.32
CA THR A 40 -8.39 -5.99 -11.42
C THR A 40 -8.02 -7.46 -11.34
N VAL A 41 -6.73 -7.76 -11.50
CA VAL A 41 -6.15 -9.06 -11.18
C VAL A 41 -5.33 -8.95 -9.91
N THR A 42 -5.26 -10.05 -9.16
CA THR A 42 -4.50 -10.12 -7.91
C THR A 42 -3.58 -11.33 -7.96
N ASP A 43 -2.29 -11.06 -7.88
CA ASP A 43 -1.26 -12.08 -7.76
C ASP A 43 -0.87 -12.21 -6.27
N VAL A 44 -0.66 -13.44 -5.80
CA VAL A 44 -0.12 -13.71 -4.46
C VAL A 44 1.32 -14.13 -4.62
N GLU A 45 2.24 -13.37 -4.03
CA GLU A 45 3.68 -13.58 -4.17
C GLU A 45 4.35 -13.77 -2.82
N PRO A 46 5.49 -14.50 -2.75
CA PRO A 46 6.29 -14.59 -1.54
C PRO A 46 6.74 -13.22 -1.03
N PHE A 47 6.74 -13.06 0.29
CA PHE A 47 7.17 -11.84 0.96
C PHE A 47 8.39 -12.09 1.81
N HIS A 48 9.51 -11.50 1.40
CA HIS A 48 10.79 -11.61 2.08
C HIS A 48 11.23 -10.25 2.62
N PRO A 49 10.66 -9.79 3.75
CA PRO A 49 11.10 -8.55 4.39
C PRO A 49 12.52 -8.70 4.93
N PHE A 50 13.17 -7.56 5.14
CA PHE A 50 14.60 -7.54 5.42
C PHE A 50 14.99 -6.39 6.34
N VAL A 51 16.18 -6.46 6.94
CA VAL A 51 16.79 -5.35 7.69
C VAL A 51 18.22 -5.13 7.21
N TRP A 52 18.70 -3.90 7.32
CA TRP A 52 20.12 -3.60 7.21
C TRP A 52 20.71 -3.51 8.62
N ALA A 53 21.59 -4.43 8.98
CA ALA A 53 22.23 -4.52 10.29
C ALA A 53 23.68 -4.00 10.26
N ASP A 54 24.17 -3.59 11.44
CA ASP A 54 25.54 -3.13 11.63
C ASP A 54 26.59 -4.25 11.75
N SER A 55 26.13 -5.48 11.89
CA SER A 55 26.92 -6.68 12.16
C SER A 55 26.25 -7.92 11.56
N ASP A 56 26.99 -9.02 11.48
CA ASP A 56 26.41 -10.30 11.09
C ASP A 56 25.43 -10.81 12.17
N VAL A 57 24.60 -11.78 11.77
CA VAL A 57 23.58 -12.39 12.66
C VAL A 57 23.65 -13.91 12.65
N VAL A 58 24.80 -14.47 12.30
CA VAL A 58 25.02 -15.93 12.24
C VAL A 58 24.75 -16.59 13.59
N ASP A 59 25.02 -15.90 14.69
CA ASP A 59 24.72 -16.36 16.05
C ASP A 59 23.21 -16.49 16.35
N LEU A 60 22.36 -15.82 15.58
CA LEU A 60 20.91 -15.97 15.62
C LEU A 60 20.42 -17.12 14.72
N GLY A 61 21.32 -17.80 14.00
CA GLY A 61 20.98 -18.88 13.07
C GLY A 61 20.29 -18.38 11.80
N ILE A 62 20.41 -17.10 11.47
CA ILE A 62 19.82 -16.47 10.29
C ILE A 62 20.94 -16.14 9.31
N GLU A 63 20.73 -16.46 8.03
CA GLU A 63 21.68 -16.09 6.98
C GLU A 63 21.65 -14.58 6.73
N ALA A 64 22.84 -13.99 6.55
CA ALA A 64 23.02 -12.58 6.28
C ALA A 64 23.98 -12.38 5.11
N GLU A 65 23.62 -11.47 4.21
CA GLU A 65 24.45 -11.08 3.08
C GLU A 65 25.28 -9.85 3.45
N LYS A 66 26.60 -9.92 3.26
CA LYS A 66 27.46 -8.74 3.40
C LYS A 66 27.38 -7.89 2.13
N LEU A 67 26.93 -6.66 2.28
CA LEU A 67 26.83 -5.68 1.21
C LEU A 67 28.21 -5.14 0.82
N GLN A 68 28.32 -4.71 -0.44
CA GLN A 68 29.52 -4.04 -0.93
C GLN A 68 29.70 -2.67 -0.26
N GLY A 69 30.91 -2.37 0.20
CA GLY A 69 31.26 -1.12 0.87
C GLY A 69 31.61 -1.29 2.35
N ASP A 70 31.81 -0.16 3.03
CA ASP A 70 32.27 -0.06 4.43
C ASP A 70 31.35 0.82 5.30
N LEU A 71 30.13 1.09 4.82
CA LEU A 71 29.12 1.85 5.55
C LEU A 71 28.57 1.06 6.75
N LYS A 72 28.03 1.80 7.74
CA LYS A 72 27.57 1.25 9.03
C LYS A 72 26.64 0.04 8.87
N TYR A 73 25.59 0.14 8.06
CA TYR A 73 24.60 -0.92 7.90
C TYR A 73 24.95 -1.85 6.72
N GLY A 74 26.10 -2.51 6.84
CA GLY A 74 26.71 -3.31 5.78
C GLY A 74 26.20 -4.74 5.64
N TRP A 75 25.20 -5.15 6.42
CA TRP A 75 24.65 -6.52 6.39
C TRP A 75 23.17 -6.50 6.05
N LEU A 76 22.75 -7.25 5.03
CA LEU A 76 21.35 -7.46 4.67
C LEU A 76 20.88 -8.78 5.26
N VAL A 77 19.85 -8.74 6.09
CA VAL A 77 19.23 -9.93 6.70
C VAL A 77 17.81 -10.03 6.24
N THR A 78 17.44 -11.17 5.66
CA THR A 78 16.11 -11.40 5.08
C THR A 78 15.41 -12.52 5.84
N VAL A 79 14.09 -12.40 6.01
CA VAL A 79 13.24 -13.38 6.69
C VAL A 79 11.97 -13.63 5.85
N ASP A 80 11.13 -14.59 6.24
CA ASP A 80 10.05 -15.09 5.39
C ASP A 80 8.66 -14.60 5.81
N SER A 81 8.57 -13.73 6.81
CA SER A 81 7.29 -13.14 7.20
C SER A 81 7.43 -11.82 7.96
N TRP A 82 6.35 -11.02 7.96
CA TRP A 82 6.28 -9.80 8.76
C TRP A 82 6.47 -10.07 10.27
N LYS A 83 5.94 -11.19 10.75
CA LYS A 83 6.07 -11.62 12.14
C LYS A 83 7.52 -11.92 12.49
N GLU A 84 8.24 -12.62 11.61
CA GLU A 84 9.68 -12.88 11.79
C GLU A 84 10.49 -11.59 11.75
N LEU A 85 10.14 -10.63 10.89
CA LEU A 85 10.81 -9.33 10.87
C LEU A 85 10.66 -8.61 12.21
N ILE A 86 9.46 -8.59 12.78
CA ILE A 86 9.22 -8.01 14.11
C ILE A 86 10.07 -8.72 15.18
N ALA A 87 10.11 -10.06 15.15
CA ALA A 87 10.91 -10.84 16.09
C ALA A 87 12.42 -10.55 15.94
N LEU A 88 12.93 -10.49 14.71
CA LEU A 88 14.32 -10.16 14.40
C LEU A 88 14.67 -8.76 14.92
N ARG A 89 13.85 -7.74 14.62
CA ARG A 89 14.05 -6.37 15.10
C ARG A 89 14.12 -6.28 16.63
N ASN A 90 13.25 -7.03 17.32
CA ASN A 90 13.27 -7.10 18.77
C ASN A 90 14.54 -7.79 19.29
N GLY A 91 14.94 -8.91 18.66
CA GLY A 91 16.17 -9.63 19.00
C GLY A 91 17.43 -8.78 18.84
N LEU A 92 17.56 -8.08 17.71
CA LEU A 92 18.67 -7.15 17.45
C LEU A 92 18.74 -6.04 18.48
N LYS A 93 17.59 -5.43 18.80
CA LYS A 93 17.49 -4.39 19.83
C LYS A 93 17.89 -4.90 21.21
N SER A 94 17.45 -6.10 21.59
CA SER A 94 17.81 -6.73 22.87
C SER A 94 19.29 -7.11 22.95
N ALA A 95 19.91 -7.45 21.82
CA ALA A 95 21.34 -7.72 21.72
C ALA A 95 22.21 -6.44 21.65
N GLY A 96 21.60 -5.25 21.63
CA GLY A 96 22.32 -3.97 21.51
C GLY A 96 22.95 -3.73 20.13
N ARG A 97 22.40 -4.35 19.08
CA ARG A 97 22.85 -4.17 17.68
C ARG A 97 22.01 -3.09 17.00
N ASP A 98 22.66 -2.21 16.24
CA ASP A 98 21.97 -1.21 15.46
C ASP A 98 21.50 -1.78 14.12
N PHE A 99 20.32 -1.37 13.69
CA PHE A 99 19.78 -1.74 12.39
C PHE A 99 18.88 -0.65 11.81
N PHE A 100 18.69 -0.68 10.51
CA PHE A 100 17.69 0.08 9.77
C PHE A 100 16.69 -0.87 9.12
N ALA A 101 15.41 -0.54 9.19
CA ALA A 101 14.32 -1.29 8.57
C ALA A 101 13.18 -0.32 8.23
N PHE A 102 12.44 -0.58 7.16
CA PHE A 102 11.21 0.14 6.91
C PHE A 102 10.15 -0.23 7.96
N THR A 103 9.19 0.66 8.15
CA THR A 103 8.08 0.42 9.10
C THR A 103 6.86 -0.19 8.42
N ASP A 104 6.81 -0.16 7.10
CA ASP A 104 5.68 -0.59 6.28
C ASP A 104 6.06 -1.82 5.42
N PRO A 105 5.30 -2.93 5.48
CA PRO A 105 5.55 -4.11 4.66
C PRO A 105 5.54 -3.83 3.16
N VAL A 106 4.71 -2.89 2.69
CA VAL A 106 4.63 -2.56 1.26
C VAL A 106 5.93 -1.93 0.78
N GLN A 107 6.53 -1.02 1.56
CA GLN A 107 7.86 -0.48 1.27
C GLN A 107 8.95 -1.56 1.19
N HIS A 108 8.93 -2.57 2.08
CA HIS A 108 9.88 -3.69 1.98
C HIS A 108 9.72 -4.41 0.64
N TYR A 109 8.50 -4.77 0.27
CA TYR A 109 8.24 -5.52 -0.95
C TYR A 109 8.64 -4.72 -2.20
N LEU A 110 8.21 -3.46 -2.31
CA LEU A 110 8.52 -2.60 -3.46
C LEU A 110 10.03 -2.34 -3.57
N THR A 111 10.72 -2.13 -2.45
CA THR A 111 12.18 -1.91 -2.45
C THR A 111 12.95 -3.17 -2.83
N ALA A 112 12.59 -4.33 -2.26
CA ALA A 112 13.28 -5.60 -2.55
C ALA A 112 13.13 -6.04 -4.00
N THR A 113 11.93 -5.85 -4.56
CA THR A 113 11.63 -6.26 -5.95
C THR A 113 12.05 -5.21 -6.98
N GLY A 114 12.19 -3.95 -6.57
CA GLY A 114 12.36 -2.84 -7.51
C GLY A 114 11.11 -2.52 -8.32
N ARG A 115 9.93 -2.98 -7.87
CA ARG A 115 8.62 -2.66 -8.45
C ARG A 115 8.15 -1.28 -7.98
N THR A 116 7.35 -0.63 -8.82
CA THR A 116 6.74 0.67 -8.52
C THR A 116 5.26 0.66 -8.88
N LEU A 117 4.48 1.50 -8.20
CA LEU A 117 3.06 1.68 -8.51
C LEU A 117 2.89 2.50 -9.79
N PHE A 118 1.80 2.22 -10.50
CA PHE A 118 1.32 2.95 -11.68
C PHE A 118 2.25 2.99 -12.90
N LYS A 119 3.32 2.17 -12.92
CA LYS A 119 4.19 2.01 -14.09
C LYS A 119 3.36 1.61 -15.32
N ASP A 120 3.58 2.28 -16.46
CA ASP A 120 2.84 2.05 -17.71
C ASP A 120 1.30 2.06 -17.56
N LEU A 121 0.78 2.80 -16.56
CA LEU A 121 -0.65 3.05 -16.38
C LEU A 121 -0.95 4.51 -16.69
N PRO A 122 -1.52 4.82 -17.87
CA PRO A 122 -1.93 6.19 -18.21
C PRO A 122 -2.89 6.75 -17.17
N PHE A 123 -2.80 8.05 -16.91
CA PHE A 123 -3.61 8.72 -15.91
C PHE A 123 -5.12 8.62 -16.19
N GLU A 124 -5.51 8.53 -17.46
CA GLU A 124 -6.90 8.33 -17.89
C GLU A 124 -7.43 6.93 -17.58
N GLN A 125 -6.55 5.93 -17.45
CA GLN A 125 -6.91 4.55 -17.10
C GLN A 125 -6.91 4.30 -15.59
N LEU A 126 -6.32 5.20 -14.81
CA LEU A 126 -6.33 5.14 -13.36
C LEU A 126 -7.75 5.47 -12.86
N LYS A 127 -8.39 4.55 -12.14
CA LYS A 127 -9.71 4.79 -11.54
C LYS A 127 -9.53 5.63 -10.29
N ARG A 128 -10.05 6.85 -10.31
CA ARG A 128 -9.92 7.80 -9.19
C ARG A 128 -11.30 8.14 -8.68
N MET A 129 -11.47 8.08 -7.37
CA MET A 129 -12.69 8.47 -6.68
C MET A 129 -12.38 9.65 -5.77
N GLN A 130 -13.16 10.72 -5.87
CA GLN A 130 -13.11 11.84 -4.95
C GLN A 130 -14.23 11.71 -3.93
N ILE A 131 -13.92 11.97 -2.66
CA ILE A 131 -14.86 11.92 -1.55
C ILE A 131 -14.77 13.23 -0.78
N GLU A 132 -15.92 13.86 -0.57
CA GLU A 132 -16.07 15.01 0.30
C GLU A 132 -17.13 14.69 1.37
N VAL A 133 -16.77 14.87 2.63
CA VAL A 133 -17.66 14.62 3.77
C VAL A 133 -17.97 15.93 4.45
N LEU A 134 -19.25 16.28 4.50
CA LEU A 134 -19.75 17.37 5.34
C LEU A 134 -20.24 16.78 6.64
N ALA A 135 -19.68 17.22 7.76
CA ALA A 135 -20.03 16.76 9.10
C ALA A 135 -20.13 17.93 10.08
N THR A 136 -20.91 17.74 11.14
CA THR A 136 -20.79 18.50 12.39
C THR A 136 -19.72 17.85 13.27
N ASP A 137 -19.52 18.38 14.48
CA ASP A 137 -18.58 17.79 15.45
C ASP A 137 -18.95 16.36 15.86
N GLU A 138 -20.22 15.97 15.71
CA GLU A 138 -20.75 14.70 16.22
C GLU A 138 -21.29 13.77 15.11
N HIS A 139 -21.70 14.33 13.95
CA HIS A 139 -22.45 13.57 12.94
C HIS A 139 -22.10 13.94 11.51
N ILE A 140 -22.07 12.95 10.63
CA ILE A 140 -22.04 13.16 9.18
C ILE A 140 -23.40 13.74 8.72
N MET A 141 -23.34 14.81 7.94
CA MET A 141 -24.51 15.45 7.32
C MET A 141 -24.70 14.98 5.89
N SER A 142 -23.62 14.89 5.11
CA SER A 142 -23.66 14.38 3.74
C SER A 142 -22.29 13.89 3.27
N ILE A 143 -22.33 13.00 2.27
CA ILE A 143 -21.14 12.47 1.60
C ILE A 143 -21.33 12.68 0.09
N ALA A 144 -20.46 13.48 -0.52
CA ALA A 144 -20.39 13.66 -1.96
C ALA A 144 -19.27 12.81 -2.56
N LEU A 145 -19.55 12.17 -3.69
CA LEU A 145 -18.66 11.27 -4.39
C LEU A 145 -18.61 11.68 -5.85
N SER A 146 -17.42 11.60 -6.45
CA SER A 146 -17.27 11.66 -7.91
C SER A 146 -16.18 10.72 -8.40
N ASP A 147 -16.20 10.39 -9.69
CA ASP A 147 -15.10 9.66 -10.33
C ASP A 147 -14.54 10.39 -11.57
N ASN A 148 -13.42 9.89 -12.10
CA ASN A 148 -12.80 10.44 -13.29
C ASN A 148 -13.59 10.19 -14.61
N ASN A 149 -14.75 9.55 -14.54
CA ASN A 149 -15.67 9.30 -15.65
C ASN A 149 -16.94 10.17 -15.58
N ARG A 150 -16.95 11.22 -14.73
CA ARG A 150 -18.08 12.14 -14.52
C ARG A 150 -19.29 11.48 -13.85
N TRP A 151 -19.10 10.36 -13.15
CA TRP A 151 -20.11 9.89 -12.23
C TRP A 151 -20.05 10.71 -10.95
N GLU A 152 -21.22 11.01 -10.39
CA GLU A 152 -21.38 11.79 -9.16
C GLU A 152 -22.52 11.16 -8.32
N GLU A 153 -22.37 11.17 -7.00
CA GLU A 153 -23.41 10.75 -6.05
C GLU A 153 -23.37 11.64 -4.81
N LEU A 154 -24.54 12.05 -4.32
CA LEU A 154 -24.71 12.74 -3.04
C LEU A 154 -25.56 11.90 -2.10
N ILE A 155 -25.00 11.52 -0.96
CA ILE A 155 -25.68 10.81 0.11
C ILE A 155 -25.99 11.82 1.22
N VAL A 156 -27.27 12.05 1.52
CA VAL A 156 -27.70 12.98 2.57
C VAL A 156 -28.20 12.20 3.78
N VAL A 157 -27.77 12.59 4.98
CA VAL A 157 -28.24 12.03 6.24
C VAL A 157 -29.52 12.75 6.66
N ASP A 158 -30.58 11.99 6.93
CA ASP A 158 -31.85 12.51 7.41
C ASP A 158 -31.71 12.92 8.90
N PRO A 159 -31.85 14.22 9.22
CA PRO A 159 -31.71 14.70 10.60
C PRO A 159 -32.83 14.21 11.53
N THR A 160 -33.95 13.71 11.00
CA THR A 160 -35.06 13.18 11.80
C THR A 160 -34.81 11.77 12.33
N ASN A 161 -33.86 11.04 11.73
CA ASN A 161 -33.43 9.70 12.14
C ASN A 161 -31.91 9.54 11.94
N ILE A 162 -31.16 10.42 12.63
CA ILE A 162 -29.74 10.64 12.37
C ILE A 162 -28.90 9.36 12.50
N GLU A 163 -29.05 8.58 13.58
CA GLU A 163 -28.23 7.38 13.82
C GLU A 163 -28.41 6.33 12.73
N GLU A 164 -29.65 6.04 12.35
CA GLU A 164 -29.93 5.03 11.34
C GLU A 164 -29.56 5.52 9.94
N SER A 165 -29.84 6.79 9.64
CA SER A 165 -29.53 7.38 8.34
C SER A 165 -28.03 7.54 8.12
N GLU A 166 -27.26 7.91 9.13
CA GLU A 166 -25.80 7.97 9.08
C GLU A 166 -25.20 6.58 8.86
N ARG A 167 -25.68 5.58 9.61
CA ARG A 167 -25.30 4.18 9.41
C ARG A 167 -25.62 3.71 7.98
N ALA A 168 -26.77 4.08 7.44
CA ALA A 168 -27.14 3.77 6.06
C ALA A 168 -26.23 4.47 5.05
N ALA A 169 -25.86 5.74 5.30
CA ALA A 169 -24.95 6.51 4.48
C ALA A 169 -23.57 5.86 4.39
N LEU A 170 -22.98 5.45 5.52
CA LEU A 170 -21.69 4.76 5.57
C LEU A 170 -21.72 3.41 4.84
N LYS A 171 -22.83 2.66 4.97
CA LYS A 171 -23.03 1.42 4.22
C LYS A 171 -23.12 1.67 2.72
N ARG A 172 -23.83 2.71 2.31
CA ARG A 172 -23.95 3.11 0.90
C ARG A 172 -22.59 3.54 0.34
N LEU A 173 -21.84 4.36 1.07
CA LEU A 173 -20.46 4.74 0.72
C LEU A 173 -19.59 3.50 0.49
N THR A 174 -19.58 2.57 1.45
CA THR A 174 -18.78 1.34 1.35
C THR A 174 -19.18 0.51 0.12
N ALA A 175 -20.49 0.39 -0.15
CA ALA A 175 -20.98 -0.33 -1.33
C ALA A 175 -20.54 0.33 -2.64
N LEU A 176 -20.56 1.67 -2.72
CA LEU A 176 -20.12 2.42 -3.89
C LEU A 176 -18.61 2.29 -4.12
N ILE A 177 -17.79 2.41 -3.07
CA ILE A 177 -16.34 2.18 -3.16
C ILE A 177 -16.06 0.77 -3.70
N LYS A 178 -16.73 -0.26 -3.17
CA LYS A 178 -16.57 -1.65 -3.65
C LYS A 178 -17.05 -1.84 -5.08
N GLN A 179 -18.15 -1.19 -5.46
CA GLN A 179 -18.72 -1.28 -6.80
C GLN A 179 -17.82 -0.63 -7.86
N HIS A 180 -17.26 0.55 -7.56
CA HIS A 180 -16.43 1.30 -8.51
C HIS A 180 -14.97 0.81 -8.52
N ASP A 181 -14.50 0.16 -7.44
CA ASP A 181 -13.13 -0.39 -7.29
C ASP A 181 -12.06 0.64 -7.72
N PRO A 182 -12.01 1.82 -7.07
CA PRO A 182 -11.02 2.84 -7.40
C PRO A 182 -9.59 2.37 -7.07
N ASP A 183 -8.63 2.85 -7.85
CA ASP A 183 -7.20 2.68 -7.60
C ASP A 183 -6.66 3.73 -6.61
N VAL A 184 -7.28 4.93 -6.60
CA VAL A 184 -6.92 6.05 -5.70
C VAL A 184 -8.19 6.71 -5.18
N ILE A 185 -8.20 7.04 -3.89
CA ILE A 185 -9.25 7.82 -3.25
C ILE A 185 -8.67 9.19 -2.83
N GLU A 186 -9.30 10.27 -3.28
CA GLU A 186 -8.87 11.65 -3.06
C GLU A 186 -9.94 12.42 -2.28
N GLY A 187 -9.55 13.47 -1.55
CA GLY A 187 -10.44 14.35 -0.79
C GLY A 187 -9.77 15.68 -0.48
N HIS A 188 -10.57 16.69 -0.12
CA HIS A 188 -10.13 18.10 -0.04
C HIS A 188 -9.00 18.37 0.99
N ASP A 189 -8.78 17.46 1.95
CA ASP A 189 -7.67 17.49 2.92
C ASP A 189 -6.92 16.16 3.02
N SER A 190 -7.11 15.24 2.07
CA SER A 190 -6.51 13.91 2.15
C SER A 190 -6.44 13.20 0.79
N ALA A 191 -5.23 12.88 0.34
CA ALA A 191 -5.03 11.86 -0.69
C ALA A 191 -4.66 10.54 0.02
N PHE A 192 -5.48 9.51 -0.12
CA PHE A 192 -5.22 8.19 0.44
C PHE A 192 -5.36 7.12 -0.65
N ILE A 193 -4.34 6.28 -0.80
CA ILE A 193 -4.47 5.07 -1.59
C ILE A 193 -5.17 4.03 -0.71
N PHE A 194 -6.50 3.94 -0.85
CA PHE A 194 -7.33 2.94 -0.16
C PHE A 194 -7.78 1.86 -1.14
N ARG A 195 -7.79 0.62 -0.66
CA ARG A 195 -8.55 -0.46 -1.28
C ARG A 195 -9.39 -1.15 -0.21
N CYS A 196 -10.70 -1.25 -0.43
CA CYS A 196 -11.59 -1.98 0.46
C CYS A 196 -11.63 -3.45 0.05
N SER A 197 -10.94 -4.32 0.81
CA SER A 197 -11.14 -5.78 0.76
C SER A 197 -12.56 -6.19 1.19
#